data_AF-A0A836HCF9-F1
#
_entry.id   AF-A0A836HCF9-F1
#
_cell.length_a   1.000
_cell.length_b   1.000
_cell.length_c   1.000
_cell.angle_alpha   90.00
_cell.angle_beta   90.00
_cell.angle_gamma   90.00
#
_symmetry.space_group_name_H-M   'P 1'
#
loop_
_entity.id
_entity.type
_entity.pdbx_description
1 polymer ?
#
loop_
_entity_poly.entity_id
_entity_poly.type
_entity_poly.pdbx_seq_one_letter_code
_entity_poly.pdbx_strand_id
1 'polypeptide(L)'
;MDGMNLHQTSRGIQALLYTLSTSLERFKGTSGLQHLLTTSKLSLLSLFGVFERTKDEIHQKRATAVNETRRCLLRLVDDFDEVAGSTERLARKINRLVGTLEQFHRCCDMEIDDRLSEDDPDVQQLGQCFRQIREANSQLKGSLEDFSAARVTCTDMTRSVIVEVERVSAETSCDVAAALAAFDDQRRRVQMKENEVAHAMSRATSGEDPTVRCAEFNYAKELEALDSLGRKYMDSLGNAMTATHFVLEQSSMTGWASSNIFFAQLGQLLSEMSSSGKAIAASLLSIKNAQKVSHQLTQEKQRILQEQRATANASAAEAAAATNLLDKGAGVLPGASPACLNANGSLLSSPLADSSQAKPPIQARSSTEGLGCRFVDLDELFN
;
A
#
# COMPACT_ATOMS: atom_id res chain seq x y z
N MET A 1 -6.71 40.24 14.06
CA MET A 1 -6.96 40.56 15.48
C MET A 1 -7.31 39.26 16.14
N ASP A 2 -6.56 38.82 17.15
CA ASP A 2 -7.01 37.84 18.15
C ASP A 2 -6.06 37.90 19.35
N GLY A 3 -6.16 38.99 20.11
CA GLY A 3 -5.47 39.16 21.39
C GLY A 3 -6.15 38.35 22.50
N MET A 4 -6.51 37.09 22.25
CA MET A 4 -7.22 36.27 23.22
C MET A 4 -6.29 35.80 24.33
N ASN A 5 -6.54 36.37 25.51
CA ASN A 5 -6.52 35.67 26.80
C ASN A 5 -5.22 35.37 27.53
N LEU A 6 -4.07 35.99 27.17
CA LEU A 6 -2.92 36.03 28.10
C LEU A 6 -3.29 36.65 29.47
N HIS A 7 -4.19 37.64 29.50
CA HIS A 7 -4.75 38.18 30.75
C HIS A 7 -5.75 37.26 31.44
N GLN A 8 -6.38 36.31 30.73
CA GLN A 8 -7.36 35.39 31.32
C GLN A 8 -6.67 34.16 31.93
N THR A 9 -5.62 33.63 31.29
CA THR A 9 -4.69 32.69 31.94
C THR A 9 -3.93 33.36 33.09
N SER A 10 -3.46 34.60 32.94
CA SER A 10 -2.83 35.34 34.05
C SER A 10 -3.76 35.54 35.25
N ARG A 11 -5.03 35.92 35.04
CA ARG A 11 -6.04 35.97 36.11
C ARG A 11 -6.35 34.59 36.70
N GLY A 12 -6.42 33.55 35.87
CA GLY A 12 -6.59 32.17 36.34
C GLY A 12 -5.43 31.72 37.24
N ILE A 13 -4.20 32.03 36.86
CA ILE A 13 -2.97 31.77 37.64
C ILE A 13 -2.93 32.61 38.92
N GLN A 14 -3.32 33.89 38.88
CA GLN A 14 -3.40 34.74 40.09
C GLN A 14 -4.49 34.27 41.06
N ALA A 15 -5.66 33.83 40.56
CA ALA A 15 -6.69 33.23 41.38
C ALA A 15 -6.18 31.92 42.01
N LEU A 16 -5.55 31.04 41.22
CA LEU A 16 -4.89 29.82 41.70
C LEU A 16 -3.87 30.11 42.79
N LEU A 17 -2.95 31.07 42.58
CA LEU A 17 -1.93 31.46 43.54
C LEU A 17 -2.56 32.07 44.81
N TYR A 18 -3.64 32.83 44.70
CA TYR A 18 -4.35 33.41 45.83
C TYR A 18 -5.07 32.35 46.67
N THR A 19 -5.76 31.39 46.02
CA THR A 19 -6.39 30.23 46.67
C THR A 19 -5.35 29.28 47.26
N LEU A 20 -4.21 29.08 46.58
CA LEU A 20 -3.08 28.33 47.13
C LEU A 20 -2.52 29.04 48.37
N SER A 21 -2.28 30.35 48.30
CA SER A 21 -1.77 31.15 49.42
C SER A 21 -2.70 31.12 50.65
N THR A 22 -4.01 31.30 50.46
CA THR A 22 -5.00 31.26 51.55
C THR A 22 -5.24 29.84 52.10
N SER A 23 -5.07 28.79 51.29
CA SER A 23 -5.07 27.41 51.81
C SER A 23 -3.77 27.08 52.57
N LEU A 24 -2.63 27.64 52.15
CA LEU A 24 -1.33 27.52 52.83
C LEU A 24 -1.29 28.26 54.17
N GLU A 25 -2.02 29.37 54.35
CA GLU A 25 -2.11 30.06 55.64
C GLU A 25 -2.68 29.17 56.77
N ARG A 26 -3.51 28.17 56.44
CA ARG A 26 -4.01 27.18 57.42
C ARG A 26 -2.93 26.26 57.98
N PHE A 27 -1.74 26.23 57.38
CA PHE A 27 -0.58 25.43 57.79
C PHE A 27 0.55 26.29 58.41
N LYS A 28 0.24 27.49 58.89
CA LYS A 28 1.20 28.42 59.48
C LYS A 28 1.57 28.02 60.92
N GLY A 29 2.63 27.22 61.06
CA GLY A 29 3.16 26.78 62.35
C GLY A 29 4.41 25.90 62.20
N THR A 30 5.11 25.62 63.30
CA THR A 30 6.39 24.88 63.31
C THR A 30 6.32 23.46 62.74
N SER A 31 5.15 22.83 62.76
CA SER A 31 4.90 21.50 62.17
C SER A 31 4.13 21.56 60.84
N GLY A 32 3.53 22.70 60.50
CA GLY A 32 2.59 22.81 59.38
C GLY A 32 3.28 22.68 58.01
N LEU A 33 4.52 23.18 57.87
CA LEU A 33 5.31 23.02 56.66
C LEU A 33 5.79 21.56 56.44
N GLN A 34 6.00 20.81 57.52
CA GLN A 34 6.31 19.38 57.46
C GLN A 34 5.06 18.57 57.09
N HIS A 35 3.90 18.90 57.67
CA HIS A 35 2.62 18.27 57.35
C HIS A 35 2.19 18.58 55.90
N LEU A 36 2.45 19.79 55.41
CA LEU A 36 2.31 20.16 54.02
C LEU A 36 3.22 19.30 53.12
N LEU A 37 4.51 19.19 53.44
CA LEU A 37 5.46 18.40 52.66
C LEU A 37 5.11 16.90 52.59
N THR A 38 4.59 16.31 53.67
CA THR A 38 4.19 14.89 53.70
C THR A 38 2.81 14.64 53.10
N THR A 39 1.86 15.58 53.24
CA THR A 39 0.45 15.35 52.88
C THR A 39 0.02 16.05 51.58
N SER A 40 0.75 17.06 51.08
CA SER A 40 0.24 17.96 50.03
C SER A 40 0.90 17.84 48.65
N LYS A 41 2.10 17.27 48.51
CA LYS A 41 2.84 17.29 47.22
C LYS A 41 2.19 16.45 46.11
N LEU A 42 1.47 15.39 46.45
CA LEU A 42 0.67 14.61 45.49
C LEU A 42 -0.80 15.04 45.53
N SER A 43 -1.34 15.23 46.73
CA SER A 43 -2.75 15.52 46.95
C SER A 43 -3.21 16.87 46.39
N LEU A 44 -2.44 17.96 46.53
CA LEU A 44 -2.81 19.25 45.91
C LEU A 44 -2.68 19.22 44.39
N LEU A 45 -1.69 18.52 43.84
CA LEU A 45 -1.50 18.43 42.39
C LEU A 45 -2.54 17.54 41.68
N SER A 46 -3.11 16.56 42.40
CA SER A 46 -4.35 15.87 42.01
C SER A 46 -5.57 16.78 42.19
N LEU A 47 -5.70 17.49 43.33
CA LEU A 47 -6.82 18.41 43.58
C LEU A 47 -6.99 19.49 42.49
N PHE A 48 -5.89 19.94 41.87
CA PHE A 48 -5.90 20.89 40.76
C PHE A 48 -6.05 20.25 39.36
N GLY A 49 -6.12 18.92 39.24
CA GLY A 49 -6.34 18.20 37.98
C GLY A 49 -5.24 18.34 36.91
N VAL A 50 -4.11 18.97 37.24
CA VAL A 50 -3.03 19.27 36.28
C VAL A 50 -2.22 18.02 35.92
N PHE A 51 -1.98 17.14 36.90
CA PHE A 51 -1.33 15.85 36.67
C PHE A 51 -2.25 14.81 36.01
N GLU A 52 -3.56 14.89 36.26
CA GLU A 52 -4.57 14.04 35.62
C GLU A 52 -4.63 14.37 34.12
N ARG A 53 -4.85 15.64 33.75
CA ARG A 53 -4.83 16.11 32.36
C ARG A 53 -3.66 15.59 31.52
N THR A 54 -2.43 15.63 32.06
CA THR A 54 -1.24 15.22 31.29
C THR A 54 -1.18 13.72 31.04
N LYS A 55 -1.64 12.87 31.97
CA LYS A 55 -1.73 11.42 31.72
C LYS A 55 -2.90 11.05 30.82
N ASP A 56 -4.03 11.74 30.96
CA ASP A 56 -5.21 11.54 30.12
C ASP A 56 -4.92 11.91 28.66
N GLU A 57 -4.20 13.02 28.44
CA GLU A 57 -3.69 13.39 27.11
C GLU A 57 -2.74 12.35 26.52
N ILE A 58 -1.86 11.74 27.33
CA ILE A 58 -0.96 10.67 26.88
C ILE A 58 -1.75 9.39 26.54
N HIS A 59 -2.73 9.01 27.35
CA HIS A 59 -3.60 7.88 27.09
C HIS A 59 -4.45 8.10 25.83
N GLN A 60 -5.05 9.29 25.65
CA GLN A 60 -5.81 9.64 24.45
C GLN A 60 -4.95 9.62 23.18
N LYS A 61 -3.70 10.10 23.26
CA LYS A 61 -2.72 9.99 22.16
C LYS A 61 -2.41 8.51 21.85
N ARG A 62 -2.23 7.66 22.87
CA ARG A 62 -2.01 6.21 22.68
C ARG A 62 -3.23 5.51 22.10
N ALA A 63 -4.44 5.77 22.61
CA ALA A 63 -5.68 5.23 22.06
C ALA A 63 -5.89 5.64 20.59
N THR A 64 -5.51 6.87 20.23
CA THR A 64 -5.48 7.31 18.83
C THR A 64 -4.48 6.49 18.02
N ALA A 65 -3.24 6.33 18.50
CA ALA A 65 -2.21 5.52 17.83
C ALA A 65 -2.64 4.06 17.64
N VAL A 66 -3.27 3.44 18.65
CA VAL A 66 -3.83 2.08 18.57
C VAL A 66 -4.87 1.96 17.45
N ASN A 67 -5.77 2.94 17.32
CA ASN A 67 -6.78 2.98 16.26
C ASN A 67 -6.15 3.22 14.86
N GLU A 68 -5.12 4.06 14.76
CA GLU A 68 -4.35 4.25 13.52
C GLU A 68 -3.61 2.97 13.12
N THR A 69 -2.91 2.32 14.05
CA THR A 69 -2.23 1.02 13.83
C THR A 69 -3.20 -0.05 13.36
N ARG A 70 -4.36 -0.19 14.01
CA ARG A 70 -5.45 -1.09 13.56
C ARG A 70 -5.82 -0.83 12.10
N ARG A 71 -6.02 0.44 11.71
CA ARG A 71 -6.38 0.80 10.34
C ARG A 71 -5.26 0.50 9.32
N CYS A 72 -4.02 0.71 9.71
CA CYS A 72 -2.86 0.36 8.89
C CYS A 72 -2.72 -1.15 8.69
N LEU A 73 -2.91 -1.96 9.74
CA LEU A 73 -2.87 -3.42 9.64
C LEU A 73 -4.01 -3.97 8.77
N LEU A 74 -5.22 -3.40 8.86
CA LEU A 74 -6.34 -3.77 7.99
C LEU A 74 -6.01 -3.51 6.51
N ARG A 75 -5.52 -2.30 6.18
CA ARG A 75 -5.07 -1.97 4.82
C ARG A 75 -3.96 -2.88 4.32
N LEU A 76 -3.01 -3.24 5.18
CA LEU A 76 -1.91 -4.15 4.84
C LEU A 76 -2.42 -5.53 4.40
N VAL A 77 -3.48 -6.05 5.05
CA VAL A 77 -4.15 -7.30 4.63
C VAL A 77 -4.82 -7.14 3.26
N ASP A 78 -5.55 -6.04 3.06
CA ASP A 78 -6.21 -5.76 1.78
C ASP A 78 -5.19 -5.62 0.63
N ASP A 79 -4.08 -4.90 0.86
CA ASP A 79 -2.99 -4.69 -0.10
C ASP A 79 -2.29 -6.02 -0.45
N PHE A 80 -2.05 -6.90 0.53
CA PHE A 80 -1.51 -8.25 0.28
C PHE A 80 -2.44 -9.09 -0.59
N ASP A 81 -3.76 -9.04 -0.33
CA ASP A 81 -4.76 -9.77 -1.10
C ASP A 81 -4.92 -9.20 -2.54
N GLU A 82 -4.82 -7.88 -2.74
CA GLU A 82 -4.84 -7.27 -4.08
C GLU A 82 -3.60 -7.62 -4.92
N VAL A 83 -2.41 -7.52 -4.33
CA VAL A 83 -1.15 -7.87 -5.01
C VAL A 83 -1.13 -9.36 -5.38
N ALA A 84 -1.59 -10.24 -4.48
CA ALA A 84 -1.69 -11.66 -4.77
C ALA A 84 -2.73 -11.98 -5.85
N GLY A 85 -3.94 -11.44 -5.75
CA GLY A 85 -4.99 -11.62 -6.76
C GLY A 85 -4.61 -11.08 -8.15
N SER A 86 -3.78 -10.05 -8.20
CA SER A 86 -3.16 -9.55 -9.45
C SER A 86 -2.13 -10.52 -10.02
N THR A 87 -1.31 -11.11 -9.16
CA THR A 87 -0.25 -12.07 -9.55
C THR A 87 -0.83 -13.40 -10.03
N GLU A 88 -1.83 -13.95 -9.33
CA GLU A 88 -2.60 -15.13 -9.77
C GLU A 88 -3.28 -14.90 -11.13
N ARG A 89 -3.74 -13.67 -11.39
CA ARG A 89 -4.37 -13.30 -12.67
C ARG A 89 -3.36 -13.26 -13.81
N LEU A 90 -2.12 -12.82 -13.53
CA LEU A 90 -1.02 -12.86 -14.49
C LEU A 90 -0.60 -14.30 -14.79
N ALA A 91 -0.36 -15.12 -13.77
CA ALA A 91 0.00 -16.53 -13.95
C ALA A 91 -1.06 -17.32 -14.74
N ARG A 92 -2.36 -17.10 -14.46
CA ARG A 92 -3.46 -17.69 -15.27
C ARG A 92 -3.44 -17.25 -16.73
N LYS A 93 -3.07 -16.00 -17.04
CA LYS A 93 -2.91 -15.53 -18.42
C LYS A 93 -1.72 -16.18 -19.11
N ILE A 94 -0.60 -16.36 -18.42
CA ILE A 94 0.59 -17.07 -18.93
C ILE A 94 0.23 -18.53 -19.26
N ASN A 95 -0.40 -19.25 -18.32
CA ASN A 95 -0.85 -20.62 -18.55
C ASN A 95 -1.81 -20.74 -19.74
N ARG A 96 -2.75 -19.79 -19.90
CA ARG A 96 -3.64 -19.74 -21.07
C ARG A 96 -2.87 -19.50 -22.38
N LEU A 97 -1.88 -18.59 -22.37
CA LEU A 97 -1.05 -18.32 -23.55
C LEU A 97 -0.23 -19.57 -23.95
N VAL A 98 0.35 -20.28 -22.99
CA VAL A 98 1.04 -21.55 -23.22
C VAL A 98 0.09 -22.59 -23.83
N GLY A 99 -1.13 -22.74 -23.31
CA GLY A 99 -2.14 -23.61 -23.90
C GLY A 99 -2.53 -23.24 -25.34
N THR A 100 -2.66 -21.94 -25.64
CA THR A 100 -2.89 -21.46 -27.01
C THR A 100 -1.71 -21.77 -27.93
N LEU A 101 -0.47 -21.68 -27.45
CA LEU A 101 0.73 -22.01 -28.22
C LEU A 101 0.82 -23.52 -28.51
N GLU A 102 0.50 -24.39 -27.54
CA GLU A 102 0.39 -25.83 -27.79
C GLU A 102 -0.72 -26.15 -28.82
N GLN A 103 -1.86 -25.45 -28.76
CA GLN A 103 -2.95 -25.66 -29.73
C GLN A 103 -2.58 -25.14 -31.12
N PHE A 104 -1.93 -23.99 -31.23
CA PHE A 104 -1.41 -23.45 -32.50
C PHE A 104 -0.45 -24.45 -33.16
N HIS A 105 0.49 -25.00 -32.39
CA HIS A 105 1.41 -26.02 -32.87
C HIS A 105 0.70 -27.26 -33.43
N ARG A 106 -0.29 -27.80 -32.70
CA ARG A 106 -1.09 -28.96 -33.18
C ARG A 106 -1.91 -28.65 -34.43
N CYS A 107 -2.44 -27.43 -34.58
CA CYS A 107 -3.30 -27.07 -35.71
C CYS A 107 -2.55 -26.57 -36.94
N CYS A 108 -1.31 -26.09 -36.79
CA CYS A 108 -0.53 -25.53 -37.91
C CYS A 108 0.67 -26.40 -38.25
N ASP A 109 1.50 -26.77 -37.28
CA ASP A 109 2.78 -27.42 -37.59
C ASP A 109 2.58 -28.90 -37.92
N MET A 110 1.73 -29.61 -37.18
CA MET A 110 1.43 -31.03 -37.47
C MET A 110 0.75 -31.24 -38.84
N GLU A 111 -0.07 -30.28 -39.28
CA GLU A 111 -0.75 -30.32 -40.60
C GLU A 111 0.19 -29.92 -41.76
N ILE A 112 1.32 -29.26 -41.47
CA ILE A 112 2.36 -28.93 -42.46
C ILE A 112 3.31 -30.13 -42.67
N ASP A 113 3.57 -30.90 -41.62
CA ASP A 113 4.51 -32.04 -41.61
C ASP A 113 3.84 -33.42 -41.86
N ASP A 114 2.84 -33.45 -42.75
CA ASP A 114 2.07 -34.63 -43.22
C ASP A 114 2.94 -35.70 -43.98
N ARG A 115 4.26 -35.64 -43.81
CA ARG A 115 5.30 -36.45 -44.47
C ARG A 115 6.37 -37.02 -43.53
N LEU A 116 6.35 -36.67 -42.24
CA LEU A 116 7.35 -37.14 -41.28
C LEU A 116 6.83 -38.32 -40.46
N SER A 117 7.67 -39.35 -40.30
CA SER A 117 7.42 -40.45 -39.37
C SER A 117 7.59 -39.96 -37.92
N GLU A 118 6.95 -40.61 -36.94
CA GLU A 118 7.14 -40.30 -35.50
C GLU A 118 8.62 -40.44 -35.04
N ASP A 119 9.43 -41.18 -35.81
CA ASP A 119 10.87 -41.36 -35.61
C ASP A 119 11.75 -40.20 -36.15
N ASP A 120 11.18 -39.15 -36.76
CA ASP A 120 11.98 -38.04 -37.27
C ASP A 120 12.60 -37.20 -36.13
N PRO A 121 13.93 -36.97 -36.13
CA PRO A 121 14.61 -36.22 -35.07
C PRO A 121 14.12 -34.77 -34.92
N ASP A 122 13.66 -34.11 -35.99
CA ASP A 122 13.15 -32.74 -35.91
C ASP A 122 11.80 -32.71 -35.16
N VAL A 123 10.93 -33.72 -35.37
CA VAL A 123 9.66 -33.89 -34.65
C VAL A 123 9.90 -34.20 -33.16
N GLN A 124 10.88 -35.06 -32.85
CA GLN A 124 11.24 -35.37 -31.47
C GLN A 124 11.82 -34.16 -30.72
N GLN A 125 12.64 -33.33 -31.39
CA GLN A 125 13.16 -32.08 -30.86
C GLN A 125 12.04 -31.06 -30.59
N LEU A 126 11.05 -30.99 -31.47
CA LEU A 126 9.89 -30.12 -31.33
C LEU A 126 9.03 -30.53 -30.12
N GLY A 127 8.75 -31.84 -29.99
CA GLY A 127 8.07 -32.40 -28.81
C GLY A 127 8.87 -32.25 -27.51
N GLN A 128 10.20 -32.18 -27.57
CA GLN A 128 11.04 -31.85 -26.41
C GLN A 128 10.89 -30.36 -26.00
N CYS A 129 10.81 -29.44 -26.96
CA CYS A 129 10.59 -28.02 -26.69
C CYS A 129 9.24 -27.78 -25.99
N PHE A 130 8.16 -28.44 -26.44
CA PHE A 130 6.85 -28.33 -25.77
C PHE A 130 6.82 -28.98 -24.37
N ARG A 131 7.58 -30.05 -24.14
CA ARG A 131 7.77 -30.60 -22.78
C ARG A 131 8.45 -29.60 -21.85
N GLN A 132 9.52 -28.92 -22.30
CA GLN A 132 10.20 -27.87 -21.52
C GLN A 132 9.28 -26.68 -21.20
N ILE A 133 8.48 -26.22 -22.17
CA ILE A 133 7.50 -25.15 -21.97
C ILE A 133 6.47 -25.55 -20.89
N ARG A 134 5.97 -26.79 -20.95
CA ARG A 134 5.00 -27.32 -19.98
C ARG A 134 5.62 -27.50 -18.58
N GLU A 135 6.87 -27.93 -18.50
CA GLU A 135 7.62 -28.08 -17.26
C GLU A 135 7.83 -26.72 -16.59
N ALA A 136 8.35 -25.72 -17.32
CA ALA A 136 8.53 -24.36 -16.81
C ALA A 136 7.19 -23.73 -16.34
N ASN A 137 6.10 -23.92 -17.10
CA ASN A 137 4.77 -23.46 -16.71
C ASN A 137 4.21 -24.22 -15.49
N SER A 138 4.61 -25.48 -15.27
CA SER A 138 4.23 -26.27 -14.09
C SER A 138 5.02 -25.85 -12.85
N GLN A 139 6.32 -25.54 -13.00
CA GLN A 139 7.16 -24.96 -11.95
C GLN A 139 6.59 -23.61 -11.49
N LEU A 140 6.28 -22.70 -12.43
CA LEU A 140 5.62 -21.41 -12.12
C LEU A 140 4.29 -21.58 -11.38
N LYS A 141 3.50 -22.63 -11.69
CA LYS A 141 2.27 -22.93 -10.97
C LYS A 141 2.55 -23.38 -9.53
N GLY A 142 3.56 -24.22 -9.31
CA GLY A 142 4.01 -24.61 -7.96
C GLY A 142 4.45 -23.40 -7.14
N SER A 143 5.30 -22.53 -7.69
CA SER A 143 5.74 -21.31 -7.01
C SER A 143 4.59 -20.34 -6.70
N LEU A 144 3.54 -20.31 -7.53
CA LEU A 144 2.33 -19.55 -7.23
C LEU A 144 1.55 -20.15 -6.05
N GLU A 145 1.44 -21.48 -5.98
CA GLU A 145 0.77 -22.18 -4.87
C GLU A 145 1.52 -21.96 -3.54
N ASP A 146 2.86 -22.02 -3.56
CA ASP A 146 3.72 -21.69 -2.40
C ASP A 146 3.52 -20.23 -1.94
N PHE A 147 3.55 -19.28 -2.88
CA PHE A 147 3.28 -17.87 -2.59
C PHE A 147 1.86 -17.64 -2.04
N SER A 148 0.85 -18.31 -2.58
CA SER A 148 -0.53 -18.23 -2.10
C SER A 148 -0.66 -18.76 -0.66
N ALA A 149 0.06 -19.83 -0.30
CA ALA A 149 0.12 -20.35 1.07
C ALA A 149 0.85 -19.41 2.04
N ALA A 150 1.96 -18.80 1.58
CA ALA A 150 2.67 -17.78 2.35
C ALA A 150 1.81 -16.54 2.60
N ARG A 151 1.08 -16.06 1.58
CA ARG A 151 0.10 -14.97 1.72
C ARG A 151 -0.94 -15.28 2.78
N VAL A 152 -1.57 -16.46 2.75
CA VAL A 152 -2.56 -16.87 3.78
C VAL A 152 -1.95 -16.73 5.17
N THR A 153 -0.76 -17.30 5.37
CA THR A 153 0.00 -17.22 6.63
C THR A 153 0.23 -15.77 7.07
N CYS A 154 0.68 -14.89 6.17
CA CYS A 154 0.86 -13.46 6.47
C CYS A 154 -0.46 -12.78 6.86
N THR A 155 -1.54 -13.03 6.11
CA THR A 155 -2.85 -12.43 6.40
C THR A 155 -3.42 -12.90 7.72
N ASP A 156 -3.24 -14.18 8.09
CA ASP A 156 -3.74 -14.73 9.34
C ASP A 156 -2.94 -14.26 10.55
N MET A 157 -1.60 -14.14 10.42
CA MET A 157 -0.76 -13.49 11.42
C MET A 157 -1.19 -12.04 11.68
N THR A 158 -1.42 -11.26 10.62
CA THR A 158 -1.85 -9.86 10.75
C THR A 158 -3.29 -9.74 11.27
N ARG A 159 -4.23 -10.61 10.85
CA ARG A 159 -5.60 -10.68 11.40
C ARG A 159 -5.62 -11.03 12.88
N SER A 160 -4.81 -11.99 13.32
CA SER A 160 -4.69 -12.36 14.75
C SER A 160 -4.29 -11.16 15.61
N VAL A 161 -3.34 -10.35 15.14
CA VAL A 161 -2.93 -9.12 15.82
C VAL A 161 -3.99 -8.03 15.77
N ILE A 162 -4.75 -7.89 14.68
CA ILE A 162 -5.88 -6.94 14.62
C ILE A 162 -6.92 -7.27 15.70
N VAL A 163 -7.27 -8.54 15.87
CA VAL A 163 -8.19 -8.99 16.93
C VAL A 163 -7.66 -8.68 18.33
N GLU A 164 -6.36 -8.91 18.57
CA GLU A 164 -5.73 -8.60 19.86
C GLU A 164 -5.67 -7.08 20.14
N VAL A 165 -5.39 -6.27 19.11
CA VAL A 165 -5.45 -4.81 19.17
C VAL A 165 -6.86 -4.31 19.50
N GLU A 166 -7.89 -4.86 18.85
CA GLU A 166 -9.29 -4.55 19.14
C GLU A 166 -9.68 -4.92 20.58
N ARG A 167 -9.31 -6.12 21.01
CA ARG A 167 -9.56 -6.64 22.37
C ARG A 167 -8.93 -5.74 23.44
N VAL A 168 -7.63 -5.49 23.36
CA VAL A 168 -6.89 -4.64 24.30
C VAL A 168 -7.42 -3.20 24.28
N SER A 169 -7.73 -2.65 23.11
CA SER A 169 -8.31 -1.30 22.98
C SER A 169 -9.67 -1.19 23.67
N ALA A 170 -10.55 -2.18 23.48
CA ALA A 170 -11.87 -2.21 24.10
C ALA A 170 -11.80 -2.37 25.62
N GLU A 171 -11.06 -3.38 26.11
CA GLU A 171 -10.89 -3.65 27.54
C GLU A 171 -10.31 -2.42 28.29
N THR A 172 -9.17 -1.91 27.81
CA THR A 172 -8.51 -0.77 28.48
C THR A 172 -9.33 0.51 28.45
N SER A 173 -10.08 0.76 27.37
CA SER A 173 -11.00 1.91 27.31
C SER A 173 -12.16 1.77 28.29
N CYS A 174 -12.73 0.56 28.41
CA CYS A 174 -13.81 0.28 29.36
C CYS A 174 -13.36 0.41 30.81
N ASP A 175 -12.20 -0.15 31.17
CA ASP A 175 -11.65 -0.08 32.53
C ASP A 175 -11.36 1.37 32.95
N VAL A 176 -10.70 2.15 32.09
CA VAL A 176 -10.38 3.56 32.36
C VAL A 176 -11.66 4.39 32.46
N ALA A 177 -12.65 4.17 31.57
CA ALA A 177 -13.92 4.89 31.62
C ALA A 177 -14.73 4.55 32.89
N ALA A 178 -14.74 3.29 33.32
CA ALA A 178 -15.42 2.87 34.54
C ALA A 178 -14.76 3.46 35.79
N ALA A 179 -13.42 3.45 35.84
CA ALA A 179 -12.66 4.03 36.96
C ALA A 179 -12.81 5.56 37.02
N LEU A 180 -12.79 6.25 35.87
CA LEU A 180 -13.04 7.69 35.78
C LEU A 180 -14.47 8.03 36.25
N ALA A 181 -15.48 7.32 35.78
CA ALA A 181 -16.87 7.56 36.17
C ALA A 181 -17.10 7.38 37.69
N ALA A 182 -16.46 6.39 38.31
CA ALA A 182 -16.50 6.18 39.75
C ALA A 182 -15.79 7.31 40.53
N PHE A 183 -14.63 7.75 40.05
CA PHE A 183 -13.91 8.90 40.62
C PHE A 183 -14.73 10.20 40.51
N ASP A 184 -15.34 10.47 39.35
CA ASP A 184 -16.18 11.64 39.11
C ASP A 184 -17.45 11.66 39.97
N ASP A 185 -18.07 10.50 40.20
CA ASP A 185 -19.22 10.40 41.10
C ASP A 185 -18.83 10.69 42.55
N GLN A 186 -17.69 10.17 43.00
CA GLN A 186 -17.16 10.48 44.33
C GLN A 186 -16.76 11.96 44.45
N ARG A 187 -16.16 12.56 43.42
CA ARG A 187 -15.81 13.98 43.40
C ARG A 187 -17.04 14.87 43.55
N ARG A 188 -18.15 14.52 42.88
CA ARG A 188 -19.45 15.19 43.06
C ARG A 188 -20.01 15.03 44.48
N ARG A 189 -19.85 13.86 45.12
CA ARG A 189 -20.25 13.64 46.53
C ARG A 189 -19.45 14.50 47.50
N VAL A 190 -18.12 14.57 47.33
CA VAL A 190 -17.25 15.44 48.14
C VAL A 190 -17.64 16.91 48.00
N GLN A 191 -17.91 17.40 46.79
CA GLN A 191 -18.40 18.77 46.57
C GLN A 191 -19.75 19.04 47.26
N MET A 192 -20.68 18.07 47.27
CA MET A 192 -21.93 18.22 48.02
C MET A 192 -21.67 18.29 49.53
N LYS A 193 -20.75 17.48 50.07
CA LYS A 193 -20.39 17.52 51.50
C LYS A 193 -19.61 18.77 51.90
N GLU A 194 -18.77 19.32 51.03
CA GLU A 194 -18.10 20.60 51.24
C GLU A 194 -19.12 21.74 51.39
N ASN A 195 -20.15 21.76 50.53
CA ASN A 195 -21.24 22.71 50.62
C ASN A 195 -22.09 22.52 51.89
N GLU A 196 -22.34 21.27 52.32
CA GLU A 196 -23.00 20.99 53.61
C GLU A 196 -22.20 21.54 54.80
N VAL A 197 -20.87 21.37 54.82
CA VAL A 197 -19.97 21.92 55.85
C VAL A 197 -20.00 23.45 55.84
N ALA A 198 -19.84 24.08 54.68
CA ALA A 198 -19.89 25.54 54.54
C ALA A 198 -21.23 26.12 55.02
N HIS A 199 -22.34 25.43 54.73
CA HIS A 199 -23.68 25.82 55.15
C HIS A 199 -23.95 25.53 56.64
N ALA A 200 -23.36 24.48 57.23
CA ALA A 200 -23.41 24.25 58.68
C ALA A 200 -22.64 25.35 59.43
N MET A 201 -21.42 25.68 58.98
CA MET A 201 -20.61 26.77 59.56
C MET A 201 -21.30 28.13 59.47
N SER A 202 -22.06 28.42 58.40
CA SER A 202 -22.77 29.70 58.27
C SER A 202 -23.99 29.84 59.17
N ARG A 203 -24.48 28.74 59.77
CA ARG A 203 -25.59 28.73 60.73
C ARG A 203 -25.16 28.56 62.19
N ALA A 204 -23.94 28.08 62.42
CA ALA A 204 -23.41 27.85 63.76
C ALA A 204 -23.00 29.17 64.44
N THR A 205 -23.31 29.31 65.73
CA THR A 205 -22.85 30.45 66.57
C THR A 205 -21.50 30.20 67.23
N SER A 206 -20.95 28.99 67.11
CA SER A 206 -19.61 28.60 67.57
C SER A 206 -19.03 27.54 66.63
N GLY A 207 -17.71 27.58 66.40
CA GLY A 207 -17.00 26.55 65.63
C GLY A 207 -16.96 25.16 66.30
N GLU A 208 -17.43 25.05 67.55
CA GLU A 208 -17.57 23.76 68.25
C GLU A 208 -18.99 23.16 68.19
N ASP A 209 -19.88 23.72 67.36
CA ASP A 209 -21.22 23.18 67.18
C ASP A 209 -21.16 21.70 66.72
N PRO A 210 -21.86 20.76 67.41
CA PRO A 210 -21.83 19.34 67.05
C PRO A 210 -22.35 19.06 65.63
N THR A 211 -23.18 19.94 65.06
CA THR A 211 -23.63 19.82 63.66
C THR A 211 -22.51 20.10 62.67
N VAL A 212 -21.62 21.07 62.96
CA VAL A 212 -20.43 21.36 62.16
C VAL A 212 -19.45 20.19 62.23
N ARG A 213 -19.11 19.71 63.44
CA ARG A 213 -18.20 18.55 63.60
C ARG A 213 -18.73 17.27 62.92
N CYS A 214 -20.05 17.06 62.92
CA CYS A 214 -20.65 15.93 62.20
C CYS A 214 -20.52 16.10 60.68
N ALA A 215 -20.73 17.30 60.14
CA ALA A 215 -20.54 17.59 58.73
C ALA A 215 -19.06 17.42 58.32
N GLU A 216 -18.11 17.95 59.11
CA GLU A 216 -16.67 17.82 58.90
C GLU A 216 -16.21 16.36 58.88
N PHE A 217 -16.69 15.53 59.81
CA PHE A 217 -16.39 14.10 59.85
C PHE A 217 -16.89 13.37 58.60
N ASN A 218 -18.12 13.66 58.16
CA ASN A 218 -18.68 13.07 56.94
C ASN A 218 -17.90 13.53 55.69
N TYR A 219 -17.53 14.81 55.62
CA TYR A 219 -16.69 15.34 54.54
C TYR A 219 -15.32 14.66 54.50
N ALA A 220 -14.65 14.50 55.64
CA ALA A 220 -13.35 13.83 55.72
C ALA A 220 -13.42 12.36 55.25
N LYS A 221 -14.51 11.64 55.60
CA LYS A 221 -14.76 10.27 55.14
C LYS A 221 -14.96 10.18 53.62
N GLU A 222 -15.76 11.08 53.03
CA GLU A 222 -15.95 11.11 51.57
C GLU A 222 -14.66 11.51 50.83
N LEU A 223 -13.79 12.32 51.46
CA LEU A 223 -12.47 12.71 50.94
C LEU A 223 -11.47 11.55 50.95
N GLU A 224 -11.45 10.73 52.00
CA GLU A 224 -10.66 9.48 52.06
C GLU A 224 -11.11 8.50 50.96
N ALA A 225 -12.42 8.36 50.76
CA ALA A 225 -12.97 7.56 49.67
C ALA A 225 -12.57 8.10 48.29
N LEU A 226 -12.55 9.42 48.10
CA LEU A 226 -12.09 10.08 46.86
C LEU A 226 -10.61 9.78 46.57
N ASP A 227 -9.73 9.90 47.55
CA ASP A 227 -8.31 9.56 47.43
C ASP A 227 -8.10 8.07 47.08
N SER A 228 -8.92 7.18 47.67
CA SER A 228 -8.90 5.75 47.33
C SER A 228 -9.33 5.46 45.87
N LEU A 229 -10.29 6.21 45.33
CA LEU A 229 -10.76 6.08 43.95
C LEU A 229 -9.83 6.76 42.94
N GLY A 230 -9.22 7.89 43.32
CA GLY A 230 -8.19 8.56 42.51
C GLY A 230 -6.97 7.66 42.28
N ARG A 231 -6.52 6.93 43.31
CA ARG A 231 -5.50 5.87 43.14
C ARG A 231 -5.94 4.81 42.12
N LYS A 232 -7.13 4.22 42.30
CA LYS A 232 -7.65 3.20 41.37
C LYS A 232 -7.76 3.69 39.93
N TYR A 233 -8.16 4.94 39.72
CA TYR A 233 -8.16 5.57 38.40
C TYR A 233 -6.76 5.65 37.80
N MET A 234 -5.80 6.16 38.57
CA MET A 234 -4.41 6.29 38.13
C MET A 234 -3.72 4.95 37.88
N ASP A 235 -4.07 3.90 38.64
CA ASP A 235 -3.61 2.53 38.44
C ASP A 235 -4.23 1.94 37.16
N SER A 236 -5.54 2.10 36.94
CA SER A 236 -6.23 1.69 35.71
C SER A 236 -5.63 2.37 34.47
N LEU A 237 -5.37 3.68 34.55
CA LEU A 237 -4.73 4.45 33.48
C LEU A 237 -3.28 3.99 33.22
N GLY A 238 -2.52 3.65 34.28
CA GLY A 238 -1.18 3.06 34.18
C GLY A 238 -1.17 1.70 33.50
N ASN A 239 -2.12 0.83 33.86
CA ASN A 239 -2.30 -0.49 33.27
C ASN A 239 -2.72 -0.37 31.79
N ALA A 240 -3.68 0.49 31.48
CA ALA A 240 -4.11 0.79 30.12
C ALA A 240 -2.97 1.32 29.25
N MET A 241 -2.16 2.25 29.77
CA MET A 241 -0.96 2.73 29.07
C MET A 241 0.06 1.62 28.82
N THR A 242 0.24 0.67 29.74
CA THR A 242 1.20 -0.44 29.61
C THR A 242 0.70 -1.47 28.59
N ALA A 243 -0.56 -1.88 28.67
CA ALA A 243 -1.16 -2.83 27.74
C ALA A 243 -1.23 -2.27 26.30
N THR A 244 -1.61 -1.00 26.14
CA THR A 244 -1.61 -0.34 24.81
C THR A 244 -0.20 -0.16 24.25
N HIS A 245 0.83 0.00 25.09
CA HIS A 245 2.23 0.01 24.63
C HIS A 245 2.64 -1.36 24.08
N PHE A 246 2.45 -2.41 24.88
CA PHE A 246 2.81 -3.78 24.51
C PHE A 246 2.12 -4.23 23.22
N VAL A 247 0.81 -3.97 23.07
CA VAL A 247 0.08 -4.35 21.86
C VAL A 247 0.53 -3.56 20.63
N LEU A 248 0.96 -2.29 20.79
CA LEU A 248 1.57 -1.51 19.70
C LEU A 248 2.95 -2.06 19.28
N GLU A 249 3.78 -2.48 20.24
CA GLU A 249 5.08 -3.12 19.97
C GLU A 249 4.89 -4.46 19.23
N GLN A 250 4.01 -5.32 19.74
CA GLN A 250 3.63 -6.57 19.08
C GLN A 250 3.08 -6.31 17.67
N SER A 251 2.21 -5.31 17.51
CA SER A 251 1.65 -4.93 16.22
C SER A 251 2.71 -4.48 15.22
N SER A 252 3.67 -3.67 15.67
CA SER A 252 4.80 -3.23 14.86
C SER A 252 5.65 -4.42 14.42
N MET A 253 6.08 -5.26 15.38
CA MET A 253 6.89 -6.45 15.07
C MET A 253 6.18 -7.39 14.09
N THR A 254 4.90 -7.70 14.30
CA THR A 254 4.16 -8.60 13.41
C THR A 254 3.90 -7.98 12.04
N GLY A 255 3.58 -6.68 11.96
CA GLY A 255 3.39 -5.98 10.69
C GLY A 255 4.67 -5.95 9.84
N TRP A 256 5.83 -5.70 10.45
CA TRP A 256 7.12 -5.80 9.77
C TRP A 256 7.46 -7.23 9.37
N ALA A 257 7.20 -8.22 10.23
CA ALA A 257 7.47 -9.63 9.96
C ALA A 257 6.60 -10.17 8.80
N SER A 258 5.29 -9.93 8.81
CA SER A 258 4.39 -10.39 7.73
C SER A 258 4.71 -9.70 6.41
N SER A 259 5.03 -8.40 6.43
CA SER A 259 5.53 -7.68 5.24
C SER A 259 6.82 -8.28 4.69
N ASN A 260 7.79 -8.58 5.55
CA ASN A 260 9.06 -9.18 5.11
C ASN A 260 8.86 -10.57 4.49
N ILE A 261 8.05 -11.43 5.11
CA ILE A 261 7.69 -12.75 4.56
C ILE A 261 6.98 -12.60 3.22
N PHE A 262 5.99 -11.70 3.13
CA PHE A 262 5.24 -11.45 1.90
C PHE A 262 6.14 -10.99 0.75
N PHE A 263 7.00 -9.98 0.98
CA PHE A 263 7.90 -9.46 -0.05
C PHE A 263 9.03 -10.45 -0.42
N ALA A 264 9.53 -11.25 0.51
CA ALA A 264 10.50 -12.30 0.20
C ALA A 264 9.90 -13.36 -0.74
N GLN A 265 8.67 -13.81 -0.45
CA GLN A 265 7.97 -14.83 -1.25
C GLN A 265 7.49 -14.27 -2.60
N LEU A 266 7.03 -13.01 -2.64
CA LEU A 266 6.76 -12.30 -3.89
C LEU A 266 8.03 -12.17 -4.74
N GLY A 267 9.16 -11.83 -4.13
CA GLY A 267 10.47 -11.76 -4.80
C GLY A 267 10.89 -13.08 -5.42
N GLN A 268 10.71 -14.20 -4.69
CA GLN A 268 10.97 -15.54 -5.21
C GLN A 268 10.04 -15.85 -6.40
N LEU A 269 8.74 -15.61 -6.28
CA LEU A 269 7.78 -15.85 -7.37
C LEU A 269 8.08 -15.01 -8.63
N LEU A 270 8.46 -13.74 -8.47
CA LEU A 270 8.88 -12.88 -9.59
C LEU A 270 10.18 -13.39 -10.24
N SER A 271 11.10 -13.93 -9.44
CA SER A 271 12.32 -14.59 -9.94
C SER A 271 11.98 -15.84 -10.76
N GLU A 272 11.09 -16.70 -10.26
CA GLU A 272 10.70 -17.93 -10.98
C GLU A 272 9.83 -17.67 -12.21
N MET A 273 9.02 -16.61 -12.21
CA MET A 273 8.34 -16.15 -13.42
C MET A 273 9.33 -15.62 -14.46
N SER A 274 10.44 -15.00 -14.04
CA SER A 274 11.52 -14.56 -14.92
C SER A 274 12.36 -15.73 -15.46
N SER A 275 12.68 -16.72 -14.64
CA SER A 275 13.38 -17.95 -15.06
C SER A 275 12.54 -18.75 -16.06
N SER A 276 11.28 -19.02 -15.71
CA SER A 276 10.31 -19.74 -16.55
C SER A 276 10.04 -19.00 -17.87
N GLY A 277 9.87 -17.67 -17.83
CA GLY A 277 9.68 -16.85 -19.02
C GLY A 277 10.87 -16.92 -20.00
N LYS A 278 12.10 -16.92 -19.49
CA LYS A 278 13.32 -17.12 -20.30
C LYS A 278 13.40 -18.52 -20.89
N ALA A 279 13.07 -19.55 -20.11
CA ALA A 279 13.03 -20.93 -20.59
C ALA A 279 12.02 -21.10 -21.75
N ILE A 280 10.79 -20.61 -21.56
CA ILE A 280 9.75 -20.62 -22.60
C ILE A 280 10.22 -19.86 -23.86
N ALA A 281 10.83 -18.68 -23.71
CA ALA A 281 11.35 -17.92 -24.84
C ALA A 281 12.47 -18.65 -25.60
N ALA A 282 13.35 -19.36 -24.88
CA ALA A 282 14.41 -20.17 -25.49
C ALA A 282 13.83 -21.38 -26.26
N SER A 283 12.86 -22.10 -25.69
CA SER A 283 12.17 -23.20 -26.38
C SER A 283 11.40 -22.71 -27.61
N LEU A 284 10.72 -21.55 -27.55
CA LEU A 284 10.05 -20.93 -28.70
C LEU A 284 11.03 -20.49 -29.80
N LEU A 285 12.22 -20.00 -29.43
CA LEU A 285 13.28 -19.72 -30.41
C LEU A 285 13.81 -21.00 -31.07
N SER A 286 13.93 -22.09 -30.31
CA SER A 286 14.31 -23.40 -30.84
C SER A 286 13.25 -23.94 -31.80
N ILE A 287 11.96 -23.87 -31.44
CA ILE A 287 10.81 -24.22 -32.31
C ILE A 287 10.90 -23.46 -33.64
N LYS A 288 11.01 -22.12 -33.60
CA LYS A 288 11.12 -21.27 -34.79
C LYS A 288 12.31 -21.66 -35.69
N ASN A 289 13.45 -22.00 -35.10
CA ASN A 289 14.67 -22.34 -35.84
C ASN A 289 14.58 -23.75 -36.46
N ALA A 290 13.99 -24.71 -35.75
CA ALA A 290 13.78 -26.07 -36.23
C ALA A 290 12.83 -26.12 -37.43
N GLN A 291 11.75 -25.32 -37.40
CA GLN A 291 10.69 -25.35 -38.41
C GLN A 291 11.16 -25.07 -39.85
N LYS A 292 12.29 -24.38 -40.09
CA LYS A 292 12.86 -24.07 -41.44
C LYS A 292 11.94 -23.36 -42.47
N VAL A 293 10.65 -23.19 -42.17
CA VAL A 293 9.58 -22.70 -43.09
C VAL A 293 9.97 -21.41 -43.80
N SER A 294 10.59 -20.44 -43.11
CA SER A 294 11.02 -19.17 -43.73
C SER A 294 11.94 -19.38 -44.95
N HIS A 295 12.83 -20.38 -44.91
CA HIS A 295 13.76 -20.61 -46.01
C HIS A 295 13.09 -21.32 -47.20
N GLN A 296 12.27 -22.33 -46.93
CA GLN A 296 11.50 -23.06 -47.94
C GLN A 296 10.46 -22.17 -48.60
N LEU A 297 9.68 -21.39 -47.82
CA LEU A 297 8.66 -20.48 -48.35
C LEU A 297 9.29 -19.36 -49.22
N THR A 298 10.51 -18.94 -48.89
CA THR A 298 11.28 -17.97 -49.70
C THR A 298 11.76 -18.61 -51.01
N GLN A 299 12.24 -19.85 -50.98
CA GLN A 299 12.65 -20.60 -52.17
C GLN A 299 11.46 -20.89 -53.08
N GLU A 300 10.33 -21.35 -52.55
CA GLU A 300 9.15 -21.68 -53.35
C GLU A 300 8.49 -20.42 -53.93
N LYS A 301 8.49 -19.30 -53.19
CA LYS A 301 8.10 -17.98 -53.73
C LYS A 301 9.02 -17.53 -54.87
N GLN A 302 10.34 -17.75 -54.76
CA GLN A 302 11.28 -17.44 -55.84
C GLN A 302 11.05 -18.34 -57.06
N ARG A 303 10.79 -19.63 -56.84
CA ARG A 303 10.46 -20.61 -57.89
C ARG A 303 9.19 -20.22 -58.65
N ILE A 304 8.08 -19.94 -57.95
CA ILE A 304 6.82 -19.51 -58.56
C ILE A 304 7.00 -18.23 -59.39
N LEU A 305 7.78 -17.26 -58.89
CA LEU A 305 8.10 -16.03 -59.63
C LEU A 305 8.99 -16.28 -60.86
N GLN A 306 9.85 -17.30 -60.84
CA GLN A 306 10.63 -17.71 -62.00
C GLN A 306 9.77 -18.46 -63.04
N GLU A 307 8.90 -19.39 -62.61
CA GLU A 307 7.97 -20.11 -63.48
C GLU A 307 6.96 -19.16 -64.15
N GLN A 308 6.45 -18.15 -63.42
CA GLN A 308 5.61 -17.09 -63.99
C GLN A 308 6.35 -16.21 -65.02
N ARG A 309 7.64 -15.89 -64.77
CA ARG A 309 8.46 -15.17 -65.78
C ARG A 309 8.76 -16.04 -66.99
N ALA A 310 9.00 -17.33 -66.81
CA ALA A 310 9.24 -18.27 -67.90
C ALA A 310 7.99 -18.43 -68.79
N THR A 311 6.80 -18.58 -68.20
CA THR A 311 5.53 -18.65 -68.95
C THR A 311 5.17 -17.31 -69.62
N ALA A 312 5.38 -16.17 -68.94
CA ALA A 312 5.21 -14.86 -69.57
C ALA A 312 6.14 -14.69 -70.78
N ASN A 313 7.42 -15.01 -70.65
CA ASN A 313 8.40 -14.94 -71.73
C ASN A 313 8.09 -15.93 -72.87
N ALA A 314 7.61 -17.13 -72.58
CA ALA A 314 7.18 -18.11 -73.58
C ALA A 314 5.97 -17.58 -74.37
N SER A 315 4.95 -17.05 -73.69
CA SER A 315 3.77 -16.46 -74.34
C SER A 315 4.11 -15.24 -75.21
N ALA A 316 5.09 -14.41 -74.77
CA ALA A 316 5.60 -13.29 -75.55
C ALA A 316 6.42 -13.76 -76.78
N ALA A 317 7.17 -14.85 -76.66
CA ALA A 317 7.93 -15.44 -77.77
C ALA A 317 6.99 -16.09 -78.81
N GLU A 318 5.93 -16.78 -78.40
CA GLU A 318 4.89 -17.30 -79.30
C GLU A 318 4.13 -16.17 -79.99
N ALA A 319 3.76 -15.11 -79.27
CA ALA A 319 3.15 -13.92 -79.87
C ALA A 319 4.07 -13.25 -80.91
N ALA A 320 5.36 -13.11 -80.61
CA ALA A 320 6.36 -12.58 -81.54
C ALA A 320 6.57 -13.48 -82.78
N ALA A 321 6.56 -14.81 -82.60
CA ALA A 321 6.63 -15.76 -83.69
C ALA A 321 5.39 -15.69 -84.60
N ALA A 322 4.19 -15.52 -84.02
CA ALA A 322 2.95 -15.33 -84.75
C ALA A 322 2.93 -14.02 -85.57
N THR A 323 3.45 -12.91 -85.03
CA THR A 323 3.58 -11.66 -85.80
C THR A 323 4.56 -11.77 -86.96
N ASN A 324 5.68 -12.50 -86.79
CA ASN A 324 6.67 -12.68 -87.85
C ASN A 324 6.20 -13.60 -88.99
N LEU A 325 5.13 -14.37 -88.80
CA LEU A 325 4.50 -15.17 -89.86
C LEU A 325 3.49 -14.37 -90.71
N LEU A 326 3.03 -13.22 -90.23
CA LEU A 326 2.08 -12.34 -90.93
C LEU A 326 2.76 -11.27 -91.80
N ASP A 327 4.03 -10.92 -91.53
CA ASP A 327 4.76 -9.86 -92.25
C ASP A 327 5.41 -10.35 -93.57
N LYS A 328 4.70 -11.20 -94.31
CA LYS A 328 5.14 -11.71 -95.63
C LYS A 328 4.02 -11.72 -96.67
N GLY A 329 3.28 -10.61 -96.76
CA GLY A 329 2.18 -10.44 -97.71
C GLY A 329 1.76 -8.98 -97.98
N ALA A 330 2.35 -8.38 -99.01
CA ALA A 330 1.81 -7.29 -99.84
C ALA A 330 1.21 -6.02 -99.18
N GLY A 331 1.98 -4.93 -99.19
CA GLY A 331 1.75 -3.83 -100.15
C GLY A 331 0.51 -2.93 -100.06
N VAL A 332 0.78 -1.64 -99.79
CA VAL A 332 0.11 -0.43 -100.35
C VAL A 332 -1.23 0.03 -99.74
N LEU A 333 -1.14 1.14 -99.01
CA LEU A 333 -2.17 2.11 -98.57
C LEU A 333 -2.86 2.84 -99.76
N PRO A 334 -3.95 3.67 -99.60
CA PRO A 334 -4.37 4.38 -98.37
C PRO A 334 -5.88 4.53 -98.07
N GLY A 335 -6.18 4.98 -96.83
CA GLY A 335 -7.03 6.17 -96.67
C GLY A 335 -8.39 6.06 -95.97
N ALA A 336 -8.41 6.14 -94.63
CA ALA A 336 -9.36 6.97 -93.87
C ALA A 336 -8.95 7.12 -92.39
N SER A 337 -8.98 8.35 -91.88
CA SER A 337 -8.83 8.78 -90.47
C SER A 337 -9.49 10.17 -90.35
N PRO A 338 -9.73 10.73 -89.15
CA PRO A 338 -9.57 10.20 -87.78
C PRO A 338 -10.96 9.74 -87.22
N ALA A 339 -11.26 9.52 -85.93
CA ALA A 339 -10.57 9.70 -84.64
C ALA A 339 -11.08 8.61 -83.63
N CYS A 340 -10.91 8.61 -82.31
CA CYS A 340 -10.32 9.53 -81.32
C CYS A 340 -9.93 8.74 -80.03
N LEU A 341 -8.89 9.23 -79.32
CA LEU A 341 -8.62 9.04 -77.87
C LEU A 341 -7.99 7.73 -77.32
N ASN A 342 -6.69 7.90 -76.98
CA ASN A 342 -6.01 7.51 -75.72
C ASN A 342 -5.36 6.11 -75.55
N ALA A 343 -4.12 6.01 -76.06
CA ALA A 343 -2.97 5.50 -75.29
C ALA A 343 -2.36 6.68 -74.46
N ASN A 344 -1.44 6.60 -73.50
CA ASN A 344 -0.44 5.64 -72.99
C ASN A 344 -0.33 5.87 -71.44
N GLY A 345 0.40 5.13 -70.59
CA GLY A 345 1.55 4.26 -70.81
C GLY A 345 2.89 4.94 -70.45
N SER A 346 3.25 5.00 -69.16
CA SER A 346 4.62 5.28 -68.65
C SER A 346 4.67 4.83 -67.18
N LEU A 347 5.48 3.86 -66.75
CA LEU A 347 6.94 3.95 -66.54
C LEU A 347 7.37 5.19 -65.76
N LEU A 348 7.78 4.99 -64.50
CA LEU A 348 8.88 5.71 -63.85
C LEU A 348 9.36 4.89 -62.63
N SER A 349 10.68 4.79 -62.49
CA SER A 349 11.37 4.01 -61.44
C SER A 349 12.22 4.94 -60.57
N SER A 350 12.46 4.53 -59.32
CA SER A 350 13.58 4.99 -58.46
C SER A 350 13.50 6.44 -57.93
N PRO A 351 14.32 6.86 -56.93
CA PRO A 351 15.43 6.14 -56.27
C PRO A 351 15.41 6.12 -54.71
N LEU A 352 16.49 5.55 -54.15
CA LEU A 352 16.85 5.54 -52.72
C LEU A 352 17.01 6.95 -52.13
N ALA A 353 16.86 7.04 -50.79
CA ALA A 353 17.74 7.85 -49.96
C ALA A 353 17.89 7.24 -48.55
N ASP A 354 19.12 6.89 -48.17
CA ASP A 354 19.52 6.74 -46.77
C ASP A 354 19.52 8.12 -46.10
N SER A 355 19.18 8.20 -44.80
CA SER A 355 19.93 9.01 -43.82
C SER A 355 19.32 8.90 -42.43
N SER A 356 20.10 8.34 -41.51
CA SER A 356 19.95 8.53 -40.07
C SER A 356 20.15 9.99 -39.66
N GLN A 357 19.32 10.54 -38.77
CA GLN A 357 19.84 11.32 -37.64
C GLN A 357 18.83 11.52 -36.50
N ALA A 358 19.39 11.63 -35.29
CA ALA A 358 18.66 11.78 -34.03
C ALA A 358 18.02 13.16 -33.85
N LYS A 359 16.99 13.22 -33.00
CA LYS A 359 16.54 14.44 -32.31
C LYS A 359 16.20 14.14 -30.84
N PRO A 360 16.14 15.15 -29.95
CA PRO A 360 16.83 15.06 -28.66
C PRO A 360 15.86 14.85 -27.48
N PRO A 361 16.37 14.63 -26.25
CA PRO A 361 15.50 14.56 -25.07
C PRO A 361 14.81 15.90 -24.81
N ILE A 362 13.53 15.83 -24.43
CA ILE A 362 12.75 16.99 -24.01
C ILE A 362 13.29 17.50 -22.67
N GLN A 363 13.69 18.77 -22.65
CA GLN A 363 14.13 19.48 -21.47
C GLN A 363 12.91 20.17 -20.82
N ALA A 364 12.67 19.91 -19.53
CA ALA A 364 11.70 20.66 -18.73
C ALA A 364 12.46 21.47 -17.66
N ARG A 365 12.18 22.77 -17.58
CA ARG A 365 12.79 23.70 -16.61
C ARG A 365 11.78 24.77 -16.16
N SER A 366 11.33 24.68 -14.92
CA SER A 366 10.84 25.75 -14.02
C SER A 366 10.45 25.04 -12.70
N SER A 367 10.95 25.36 -11.51
CA SER A 367 11.03 26.65 -10.79
C SER A 367 9.65 27.20 -10.41
N THR A 368 9.18 26.95 -9.18
CA THR A 368 9.23 27.91 -8.05
C THR A 368 8.74 27.33 -6.69
N GLU A 369 9.52 27.62 -5.64
CA GLU A 369 9.13 28.08 -4.28
C GLU A 369 8.28 27.28 -3.27
N GLY A 370 8.71 27.36 -1.99
CA GLY A 370 7.94 27.11 -0.77
C GLY A 370 8.10 25.70 -0.16
N LEU A 371 8.41 25.50 1.13
CA LEU A 371 8.74 26.43 2.22
C LEU A 371 9.61 25.64 3.23
N GLY A 372 10.91 25.92 3.30
CA GLY A 372 11.80 25.25 4.25
C GLY A 372 11.71 25.89 5.63
N CYS A 373 11.14 25.18 6.62
CA CYS A 373 11.15 25.63 8.01
C CYS A 373 12.59 25.67 8.56
N ARG A 374 13.18 26.88 8.59
CA ARG A 374 14.31 27.16 9.48
C ARG A 374 13.86 26.92 10.92
N PHE A 375 14.53 26.00 11.62
CA PHE A 375 14.51 26.03 13.07
C PHE A 375 15.23 27.30 13.52
N VAL A 376 14.56 28.08 14.37
CA VAL A 376 15.20 29.16 15.13
C VAL A 376 15.94 28.50 16.27
N ASP A 377 17.26 28.67 16.29
CA ASP A 377 18.06 28.27 17.43
C ASP A 377 17.79 29.25 18.59
N LEU A 378 17.49 28.72 19.78
CA LEU A 378 17.13 29.51 20.95
C LEU A 378 18.34 29.83 21.84
N ASP A 379 19.51 29.23 21.55
CA ASP A 379 20.74 29.46 22.32
C ASP A 379 21.48 30.76 21.90
N GLU A 380 21.04 31.45 20.83
CA GLU A 380 21.50 32.81 20.48
C GLU A 380 20.75 33.94 21.23
N LEU A 381 19.78 33.63 22.10
CA LEU A 381 18.93 34.62 22.78
C LEU A 381 19.27 34.87 24.27
N PHE A 382 20.31 34.22 24.80
CA PHE A 382 20.75 34.36 26.21
C PHE A 382 22.27 34.45 26.40
N ASN A 383 22.97 35.13 25.48
CA ASN A 383 24.34 35.64 25.68
C ASN A 383 24.38 37.17 25.56
#